data_AF-A0A9D6JYK2-F1
#
_entry.id   AF-A0A9D6JYK2-F1
#
_cell.length_a   1.000
_cell.length_b   1.000
_cell.length_c   1.000
_cell.angle_alpha   90.00
_cell.angle_beta   90.00
_cell.angle_gamma   90.00
#
_symmetry.space_group_name_H-M   'P 1'
#
loop_
_entity.id
_entity.type
_entity.pdbx_description
1 polymer ?
#
loop_
_entity_poly.entity_id
_entity_poly.type
_entity_poly.pdbx_seq_one_letter_code
_entity_poly.pdbx_strand_id
1 'polypeptide(L)'
;VSATKGLEIETCLRMSQVIREELGEELSAHLCALSGPNLAREIAAGLPASTVVASEDLEIAQIAQRVFMTSRFRVYTHQDLVGVELAGALKNIIALGAGAADEFGYGDNAKAAFMTRGLAEIARLGVAAGANPLTFAGLAGLGDLVCTCSSRLSRNHYVGEELAKGRKLEDVLASMRMVAEGIYTTQAARSMARRYDVEMPITEQIYAVLFEGKDPRQAVSEFFQREPKRELEGILEEWMERVAQLIHPASPST
;
A
#
# COMPACT_ATOMS: atom_id res chain seq x y z
N VAL A 1 6.80 1.60 17.83
CA VAL A 1 6.09 2.12 16.64
C VAL A 1 6.86 1.70 15.40
N SER A 2 6.23 0.94 14.50
CA SER A 2 6.78 0.59 13.19
C SER A 2 6.49 1.71 12.20
N ALA A 3 7.51 2.18 11.47
CA ALA A 3 7.36 3.07 10.32
C ALA A 3 7.66 2.35 8.99
N THR A 4 7.86 1.03 9.05
CA THR A 4 8.16 0.19 7.90
C THR A 4 6.90 -0.04 7.09
N LYS A 5 6.98 0.16 5.77
CA LYS A 5 5.88 -0.06 4.82
C LYS A 5 6.24 -1.22 3.90
N GLY A 6 5.65 -2.38 4.15
CA GLY A 6 5.94 -3.59 3.38
C GLY A 6 5.27 -4.81 3.97
N LEU A 7 5.46 -5.93 3.29
CA LEU A 7 5.03 -7.25 3.71
C LEU A 7 6.25 -8.16 3.71
N GLU A 8 6.30 -9.10 4.65
CA GLU A 8 7.28 -10.18 4.59
C GLU A 8 6.96 -11.08 3.39
N ILE A 9 7.97 -11.37 2.57
CA ILE A 9 7.76 -11.96 1.24
C ILE A 9 7.18 -13.37 1.34
N GLU A 10 7.78 -14.21 2.17
CA GLU A 10 7.45 -15.64 2.25
C GLU A 10 6.09 -15.88 2.91
N THR A 11 5.86 -15.20 4.03
CA THR A 11 4.68 -15.39 4.88
C THR A 11 3.53 -14.44 4.52
N CYS A 12 3.79 -13.37 3.77
CA CYS A 12 2.86 -12.27 3.50
C CYS A 12 2.41 -11.52 4.78
N LEU A 13 3.16 -11.64 5.87
CA LEU A 13 2.83 -10.98 7.13
C LEU A 13 3.05 -9.48 7.05
N ARG A 14 2.16 -8.73 7.71
CA ARG A 14 2.35 -7.31 7.99
C ARG A 14 3.45 -7.12 9.02
N MET A 15 4.07 -5.94 9.03
CA MET A 15 5.19 -5.66 9.94
C MET A 15 4.78 -5.77 11.41
N SER A 16 3.55 -5.40 11.78
CA SER A 16 3.04 -5.62 13.13
C SER A 16 2.95 -7.10 13.52
N GLN A 17 2.66 -7.99 12.57
CA GLN A 17 2.60 -9.43 12.80
C GLN A 17 4.01 -10.01 12.94
N VAL A 18 4.94 -9.63 12.06
CA VAL A 18 6.35 -10.02 12.16
C VAL A 18 6.92 -9.58 13.52
N ILE A 19 6.71 -8.32 13.91
CA ILE A 19 7.17 -7.80 15.20
C ILE A 19 6.54 -8.58 16.37
N ARG A 20 5.27 -9.00 16.24
CA ARG A 20 4.57 -9.79 17.26
C ARG A 20 5.15 -11.19 17.42
N GLU A 21 5.53 -11.84 16.32
CA GLU A 21 6.20 -13.15 16.36
C GLU A 21 7.57 -13.06 17.03
N GLU A 22 8.32 -11.98 16.80
CA GLU A 22 9.67 -11.80 17.33
C GLU A 22 9.70 -11.32 18.80
N LEU A 23 8.72 -10.51 19.22
CA LEU A 23 8.70 -9.88 20.55
C LEU A 23 7.75 -10.51 21.57
N GLY A 24 6.85 -11.40 21.13
CA GLY A 24 5.85 -12.06 21.98
C GLY A 24 4.64 -11.18 22.33
N GLU A 25 3.58 -11.78 22.89
CA GLU A 25 2.27 -11.13 23.07
C GLU A 25 2.28 -9.91 24.00
N GLU A 26 3.10 -9.92 25.06
CA GLU A 26 3.12 -8.86 26.07
C GLU A 26 3.55 -7.51 25.49
N LEU A 27 4.61 -7.49 24.67
CA LEU A 27 5.07 -6.28 23.99
C LEU A 27 4.19 -5.92 22.78
N SER A 28 3.45 -6.90 22.25
CA SER A 28 2.62 -6.74 21.06
C SER A 28 1.35 -5.93 21.29
N ALA A 29 0.88 -5.87 22.55
CA ALA A 29 -0.25 -5.03 22.95
C ALA A 29 0.02 -3.52 22.77
N HIS A 30 1.29 -3.14 22.62
CA HIS A 30 1.71 -1.74 22.51
C HIS A 30 2.22 -1.35 21.11
N LEU A 31 1.87 -2.13 20.09
CA LEU A 31 2.31 -1.88 18.72
C LEU A 31 1.48 -0.79 18.05
N CYS A 32 2.19 0.19 17.48
CA CYS A 32 1.61 1.11 16.51
C CYS A 32 2.32 1.01 15.16
N ALA A 33 1.57 1.24 14.08
CA ALA A 33 2.12 1.55 12.77
C ALA A 33 2.00 3.05 12.48
N LEU A 34 3.01 3.64 11.85
CA LEU A 34 3.01 5.01 11.36
C LEU A 34 3.01 4.99 9.83
N SER A 35 1.97 5.56 9.21
CA SER A 35 1.83 5.61 7.76
C SER A 35 1.05 6.84 7.30
N GLY A 36 1.31 7.29 6.09
CA GLY A 36 0.82 8.57 5.55
C GLY A 36 1.80 9.21 4.57
N PRO A 37 1.42 10.36 3.98
CA PRO A 37 2.22 11.09 3.00
C PRO A 37 3.48 11.66 3.65
N ASN A 38 4.53 10.85 3.72
CA ASN A 38 5.72 11.11 4.53
C ASN A 38 7.00 10.98 3.71
N LEU A 39 7.17 11.87 2.73
CA LEU A 39 8.43 11.99 2.00
C LEU A 39 9.54 12.41 2.97
N ALA A 40 10.43 11.48 3.31
CA ALA A 40 11.43 11.66 4.36
C ALA A 40 12.31 12.91 4.15
N ARG A 41 12.62 13.26 2.89
CA ARG A 41 13.40 14.46 2.57
C ARG A 41 12.67 15.77 2.86
N GLU A 42 11.35 15.82 2.65
CA GLU A 42 10.54 17.01 2.96
C GLU A 42 10.41 17.20 4.47
N ILE A 43 10.16 16.10 5.19
CA ILE A 43 10.09 16.10 6.66
C ILE A 43 11.44 16.51 7.26
N ALA A 44 12.55 15.96 6.76
CA ALA A 44 13.90 16.32 7.21
C ALA A 44 14.25 17.80 6.91
N ALA A 45 13.67 18.37 5.85
CA ALA A 45 13.78 19.80 5.54
C ALA A 45 12.83 20.68 6.39
N GLY A 46 12.06 20.10 7.30
CA GLY A 46 11.13 20.81 8.16
C GLY A 46 9.91 21.37 7.44
N LEU A 47 9.53 20.80 6.29
CA LEU A 47 8.29 21.15 5.59
C LEU A 47 7.08 20.54 6.32
N PRO A 48 5.89 21.17 6.23
CA PRO A 48 4.69 20.63 6.85
C PRO A 48 4.31 19.26 6.29
N ALA A 49 3.98 18.32 7.16
CA ALA A 49 3.45 17.01 6.76
C ALA A 49 2.40 16.50 7.75
N SER A 50 1.54 15.60 7.25
CA SER A 50 0.52 14.92 8.05
C SER A 50 0.76 13.41 7.97
N THR A 51 0.48 12.69 9.05
CA THR A 51 0.59 11.24 9.12
C THR A 51 -0.50 10.63 9.99
N VAL A 52 -0.63 9.31 9.93
CA VAL A 52 -1.48 8.51 10.79
C VAL A 52 -0.60 7.63 11.66
N VAL A 53 -0.97 7.52 12.94
CA VAL A 53 -0.50 6.45 13.82
C VAL A 53 -1.68 5.56 14.15
N ALA A 54 -1.57 4.27 13.82
CA ALA A 54 -2.60 3.27 14.05
C ALA A 54 -2.19 2.26 15.11
N SER A 55 -3.13 1.86 15.95
CA SER A 55 -3.00 0.78 16.95
C SER A 55 -4.38 0.19 17.21
N GLU A 56 -4.44 -1.10 17.55
CA GLU A 56 -5.68 -1.75 17.98
C GLU A 56 -6.20 -1.09 19.29
N ASP A 57 -5.29 -0.64 20.15
CA ASP A 57 -5.57 0.18 21.33
C ASP A 57 -5.38 1.68 21.04
N LEU A 58 -6.47 2.45 21.18
CA LEU A 58 -6.50 3.88 20.95
C LEU A 58 -5.60 4.66 21.94
N GLU A 59 -5.47 4.22 23.19
CA GLU A 59 -4.62 4.90 24.18
C GLU A 59 -3.14 4.84 23.77
N ILE A 60 -2.71 3.68 23.25
CA ILE A 60 -1.35 3.49 22.71
C ILE A 60 -1.13 4.37 21.47
N ALA A 61 -2.12 4.45 20.57
CA ALA A 61 -2.04 5.37 19.43
C ALA A 61 -1.91 6.83 19.88
N GLN A 62 -2.63 7.25 20.92
CA GLN A 62 -2.56 8.61 21.47
C GLN A 62 -1.21 8.89 22.16
N ILE A 63 -0.59 7.91 22.82
CA ILE A 63 0.77 8.06 23.36
C ILE A 63 1.74 8.36 22.21
N ALA A 64 1.74 7.53 21.17
CA ALA A 64 2.60 7.73 20.02
C ALA A 64 2.29 9.04 19.29
N GLN A 65 1.02 9.44 19.18
CA GLN A 65 0.62 10.74 18.64
C GLN A 65 1.30 11.88 19.40
N ARG A 66 1.25 11.90 20.74
CA ARG A 66 1.89 12.95 21.55
C ARG A 66 3.40 12.99 21.37
N VAL A 67 4.04 11.84 21.20
CA VAL A 67 5.50 11.74 21.00
C VAL A 67 5.93 12.32 19.64
N PHE A 68 5.19 12.03 18.57
CA PHE A 68 5.57 12.44 17.21
C PHE A 68 4.99 13.79 16.77
N MET A 69 3.94 14.29 17.42
CA MET A 69 3.29 15.55 17.06
C MET A 69 4.24 16.74 17.25
N THR A 70 4.37 17.58 16.22
CA THR A 70 5.10 18.85 16.30
C THR A 70 4.28 19.98 15.67
N SER A 71 4.80 21.21 15.68
CA SER A 71 4.18 22.36 15.00
C SER A 71 4.13 22.21 13.47
N ARG A 72 4.91 21.29 12.89
CA ARG A 72 4.98 21.05 11.43
C ARG A 72 4.69 19.60 11.03
N PHE A 73 4.53 18.70 12.00
CA PHE A 73 4.22 17.30 11.76
C PHE A 73 2.94 16.93 12.49
N ARG A 74 1.83 16.88 11.75
CA ARG A 74 0.50 16.61 12.30
C ARG A 74 0.24 15.11 12.31
N VAL A 75 -0.04 14.57 13.49
CA VAL A 75 -0.30 13.13 13.67
C VAL A 75 -1.78 12.89 14.00
N TYR A 76 -2.44 12.03 13.23
CA TYR A 76 -3.82 11.59 13.48
C TYR A 76 -3.83 10.16 14.01
N THR A 77 -4.73 9.81 14.92
CA THR A 77 -4.87 8.44 15.42
C THR A 77 -5.85 7.64 14.59
N HIS A 78 -5.64 6.33 14.46
CA HIS A 78 -6.54 5.41 13.76
C HIS A 78 -6.57 4.06 14.49
N GLN A 79 -7.69 3.31 14.43
CA GLN A 79 -7.80 2.00 15.09
C GLN A 79 -7.63 0.81 14.14
N ASP A 80 -7.84 1.01 12.84
CA ASP A 80 -7.53 -0.02 11.84
C ASP A 80 -6.03 -0.11 11.57
N LEU A 81 -5.33 -0.91 12.38
CA LEU A 81 -3.92 -1.21 12.18
C LEU A 81 -3.68 -1.96 10.85
N VAL A 82 -4.59 -2.87 10.48
CA VAL A 82 -4.49 -3.68 9.26
C VAL A 82 -4.54 -2.81 8.01
N GLY A 83 -5.56 -1.97 7.89
CA GLY A 83 -5.74 -1.08 6.75
C GLY A 83 -4.61 -0.07 6.61
N VAL A 84 -4.11 0.49 7.71
CA VAL A 84 -3.02 1.48 7.66
C VAL A 84 -1.70 0.87 7.18
N GLU A 85 -1.36 -0.35 7.62
CA GLU A 85 -0.18 -1.06 7.13
C GLU A 85 -0.32 -1.49 5.66
N LEU A 86 -1.46 -2.09 5.28
CA LEU A 86 -1.69 -2.55 3.92
C LEU A 86 -1.76 -1.39 2.92
N ALA A 87 -2.41 -0.29 3.29
CA ALA A 87 -2.45 0.91 2.46
C ALA A 87 -1.04 1.46 2.19
N GLY A 88 -0.22 1.59 3.25
CA GLY A 88 1.15 2.08 3.14
C GLY A 88 2.07 1.15 2.35
N ALA A 89 1.92 -0.16 2.50
CA ALA A 89 2.71 -1.16 1.79
C ALA A 89 2.32 -1.19 0.30
N LEU A 90 1.04 -1.43 -0.01
CA LEU A 90 0.58 -1.75 -1.36
C LEU A 90 0.61 -0.54 -2.31
N LYS A 91 0.50 0.70 -1.81
CA LYS A 91 0.63 1.91 -2.65
C LYS A 91 1.96 2.00 -3.38
N ASN A 92 3.02 1.37 -2.84
CA ASN A 92 4.33 1.34 -3.48
C ASN A 92 4.31 0.58 -4.82
N ILE A 93 3.39 -0.38 -5.00
CA ILE A 93 3.17 -1.09 -6.26
C ILE A 93 2.62 -0.12 -7.30
N ILE A 94 1.60 0.66 -6.91
CA ILE A 94 0.98 1.64 -7.80
C ILE A 94 1.96 2.75 -8.16
N ALA A 95 2.86 3.14 -7.24
CA ALA A 95 3.90 4.11 -7.54
C ALA A 95 4.84 3.67 -8.68
N LEU A 96 5.13 2.37 -8.83
CA LEU A 96 5.91 1.85 -9.96
C LEU A 96 5.20 2.11 -11.29
N GLY A 97 3.91 1.76 -11.38
CA GLY A 97 3.12 2.02 -12.59
C GLY A 97 2.93 3.51 -12.89
N ALA A 98 2.78 4.34 -11.85
CA ALA A 98 2.68 5.78 -11.99
C ALA A 98 3.97 6.41 -12.56
N GLY A 99 5.14 5.92 -12.16
CA GLY A 99 6.42 6.32 -12.75
C GLY A 99 6.54 5.94 -14.23
N ALA A 100 6.10 4.73 -14.58
CA ALA A 100 6.07 4.31 -15.98
C ALA A 100 5.14 5.18 -16.83
N ALA A 101 3.95 5.53 -16.31
CA ALA A 101 3.00 6.40 -16.99
C ALA A 101 3.55 7.81 -17.26
N ASP A 102 4.32 8.36 -16.31
CA ASP A 102 5.00 9.65 -16.48
C ASP A 102 6.06 9.58 -17.57
N GLU A 103 6.89 8.54 -17.58
CA GLU A 103 7.92 8.36 -18.60
C GLU A 103 7.34 8.15 -20.00
N PHE A 104 6.21 7.46 -20.12
CA PHE A 104 5.50 7.31 -21.40
C PHE A 104 4.79 8.57 -21.87
N GLY A 105 4.67 9.60 -21.02
CA GLY A 105 4.01 10.85 -21.38
C GLY A 105 2.49 10.73 -21.52
N TYR A 106 1.83 9.83 -20.78
CA TYR A 106 0.38 9.63 -20.86
C TYR A 106 -0.46 10.73 -20.21
N GLY A 107 0.18 11.62 -19.47
CA GLY A 107 -0.46 12.79 -18.86
C GLY A 107 -1.34 12.47 -17.63
N ASP A 108 -1.81 13.54 -17.00
CA ASP A 108 -2.44 13.47 -15.68
C ASP A 108 -3.77 12.72 -15.67
N ASN A 109 -4.53 12.73 -16.77
CA ASN A 109 -5.80 12.01 -16.87
C ASN A 109 -5.61 10.50 -16.76
N ALA A 110 -4.68 9.94 -17.53
CA ALA A 110 -4.38 8.51 -17.49
C ALA A 110 -3.79 8.11 -16.14
N LYS A 111 -2.89 8.94 -15.60
CA LYS A 111 -2.29 8.72 -14.28
C LYS A 111 -3.31 8.75 -13.15
N ALA A 112 -4.21 9.73 -13.15
CA ALA A 112 -5.28 9.82 -12.17
C ALA A 112 -6.21 8.60 -12.23
N ALA A 113 -6.63 8.18 -13.43
CA ALA A 113 -7.42 6.97 -13.61
C ALA A 113 -6.68 5.73 -13.08
N PHE A 114 -5.40 5.58 -13.43
CA PHE A 114 -4.56 4.48 -12.94
C PHE A 114 -4.45 4.47 -11.41
N MET A 115 -4.19 5.61 -10.79
CA MET A 115 -4.11 5.74 -9.33
C MET A 115 -5.44 5.39 -8.66
N THR A 116 -6.57 5.83 -9.21
CA THR A 116 -7.91 5.50 -8.67
C THR A 116 -8.19 4.00 -8.76
N ARG A 117 -7.87 3.36 -9.89
CA ARG A 117 -8.02 1.89 -10.02
C ARG A 117 -7.04 1.15 -9.11
N GLY A 118 -5.83 1.66 -8.94
CA GLY A 118 -4.85 1.16 -7.98
C GLY A 118 -5.34 1.23 -6.54
N LEU A 119 -5.98 2.33 -6.14
CA LEU A 119 -6.57 2.46 -4.80
C LEU A 119 -7.70 1.46 -4.58
N ALA A 120 -8.58 1.26 -5.56
CA ALA A 120 -9.64 0.27 -5.48
C ALA A 120 -9.09 -1.16 -5.34
N GLU A 121 -8.01 -1.47 -6.07
CA GLU A 121 -7.32 -2.75 -5.98
C GLU A 121 -6.69 -2.97 -4.59
N ILE A 122 -5.99 -1.97 -4.06
CA ILE A 122 -5.45 -1.99 -2.68
C ILE A 122 -6.57 -2.22 -1.66
N ALA A 123 -7.70 -1.52 -1.80
CA ALA A 123 -8.81 -1.59 -0.88
C ALA A 123 -9.46 -2.98 -0.87
N ARG A 124 -9.66 -3.63 -2.02
CA ARG A 124 -10.17 -5.01 -2.08
C ARG A 124 -9.30 -5.98 -1.30
N LEU A 125 -7.99 -6.03 -1.60
CA LEU A 125 -7.08 -6.92 -0.88
C LEU A 125 -7.05 -6.59 0.63
N GLY A 126 -7.11 -5.30 0.96
CA GLY A 126 -7.23 -4.82 2.33
C GLY A 126 -8.44 -5.36 3.07
N VAL A 127 -9.63 -5.23 2.49
CA VAL A 127 -10.91 -5.67 3.07
C VAL A 127 -10.91 -7.18 3.27
N ALA A 128 -10.52 -7.94 2.24
CA ALA A 128 -10.35 -9.39 2.33
C ALA A 128 -9.39 -9.80 3.46
N ALA A 129 -8.33 -9.03 3.70
CA ALA A 129 -7.33 -9.30 4.73
C ALA A 129 -7.72 -8.85 6.15
N GLY A 130 -8.75 -8.02 6.34
CA GLY A 130 -8.99 -7.48 7.68
C GLY A 130 -9.52 -6.06 7.78
N ALA A 131 -9.20 -5.24 6.78
CA ALA A 131 -9.21 -3.79 6.92
C ALA A 131 -10.61 -3.18 6.82
N ASN A 132 -10.75 -2.00 7.40
CA ASN A 132 -11.88 -1.13 7.20
C ASN A 132 -11.72 -0.39 5.84
N PRO A 133 -12.70 -0.48 4.93
CA PRO A 133 -12.61 0.16 3.62
C PRO A 133 -12.41 1.69 3.68
N LEU A 134 -12.92 2.35 4.73
CA LEU A 134 -12.78 3.80 4.88
C LEU A 134 -11.35 4.25 5.16
N THR A 135 -10.48 3.35 5.64
CA THR A 135 -9.06 3.65 5.88
C THR A 135 -8.34 4.01 4.59
N PHE A 136 -8.72 3.39 3.46
CA PHE A 136 -8.11 3.66 2.15
C PHE A 136 -8.47 5.05 1.61
N ALA A 137 -9.58 5.64 2.03
CA ALA A 137 -9.93 7.02 1.68
C ALA A 137 -9.15 8.08 2.50
N GLY A 138 -8.46 7.67 3.57
CA GLY A 138 -7.74 8.55 4.47
C GLY A 138 -6.29 8.87 4.06
N LEU A 139 -5.54 9.45 5.00
CA LEU A 139 -4.13 9.83 4.81
C LEU A 139 -3.22 8.64 4.51
N ALA A 140 -3.44 7.48 5.14
CA ALA A 140 -2.62 6.28 4.93
C ALA A 140 -2.84 5.62 3.56
N GLY A 141 -4.05 5.75 2.98
CA GLY A 141 -4.39 5.27 1.65
C GLY A 141 -4.24 6.34 0.59
N LEU A 142 -5.32 7.05 0.27
CA LEU A 142 -5.36 8.07 -0.78
C LEU A 142 -4.27 9.14 -0.61
N GLY A 143 -4.06 9.65 0.60
CA GLY A 143 -3.07 10.70 0.85
C GLY A 143 -1.64 10.27 0.50
N ASP A 144 -1.20 9.15 1.04
CA ASP A 144 0.13 8.60 0.79
C ASP A 144 0.30 8.12 -0.65
N LEU A 145 -0.74 7.53 -1.24
CA LEU A 145 -0.76 7.14 -2.65
C LEU A 145 -0.53 8.34 -3.56
N VAL A 146 -1.30 9.42 -3.39
CA VAL A 146 -1.14 10.65 -4.19
C VAL A 146 0.25 11.24 -4.03
N CYS A 147 0.72 11.40 -2.79
CA CYS A 147 2.04 11.93 -2.51
C CYS A 147 3.15 11.11 -3.18
N THR A 148 3.03 9.79 -3.13
CA THR A 148 4.05 8.87 -3.65
C THR A 148 4.04 8.78 -5.18
N CYS A 149 2.87 8.75 -5.80
CA CYS A 149 2.74 8.65 -7.26
C CYS A 149 3.08 9.98 -7.96
N SER A 150 2.95 11.11 -7.27
CA SER A 150 3.18 12.44 -7.86
C SER A 150 4.59 13.00 -7.61
N SER A 151 5.46 12.29 -6.88
CA SER A 151 6.76 12.82 -6.47
C SER A 151 7.93 11.98 -6.97
N ARG A 152 8.87 12.64 -7.66
CA ARG A 152 10.18 12.06 -8.02
C ARG A 152 11.06 11.74 -6.80
N LEU A 153 10.67 12.18 -5.59
CA LEU A 153 11.32 11.76 -4.35
C LEU A 153 10.94 10.33 -3.95
N SER A 154 9.89 9.77 -4.55
CA SER A 154 9.50 8.37 -4.38
C SER A 154 10.47 7.46 -5.14
N ARG A 155 11.11 6.55 -4.41
CA ARG A 155 12.01 5.53 -4.96
C ARG A 155 11.27 4.57 -5.90
N ASN A 156 10.03 4.22 -5.58
CA ASN A 156 9.23 3.32 -6.41
C ASN A 156 8.79 4.01 -7.71
N HIS A 157 8.46 5.31 -7.64
CA HIS A 157 8.17 6.10 -8.83
C HIS A 157 9.39 6.16 -9.76
N TYR A 158 10.57 6.46 -9.21
CA TYR A 158 11.83 6.44 -9.97
C TYR A 158 12.10 5.09 -10.65
N VAL A 159 11.94 3.96 -9.93
CA VAL A 159 12.10 2.62 -10.54
C VAL A 159 11.13 2.44 -11.71
N GLY A 160 9.88 2.86 -11.55
CA GLY A 160 8.88 2.84 -12.62
C GLY A 160 9.31 3.61 -13.87
N GLU A 161 9.80 4.85 -13.70
CA GLU A 161 10.33 5.68 -14.79
C GLU A 161 11.49 4.95 -15.52
N GLU A 162 12.45 4.40 -14.78
CA GLU A 162 13.63 3.76 -15.38
C GLU A 162 13.30 2.46 -16.11
N LEU A 163 12.35 1.66 -15.61
CA LEU A 163 11.87 0.47 -16.31
C LEU A 163 11.15 0.86 -17.63
N ALA A 164 10.37 1.95 -17.63
CA ALA A 164 9.73 2.46 -18.84
C ALA A 164 10.72 2.99 -19.89
N LYS A 165 11.92 3.43 -19.48
CA LYS A 165 13.05 3.72 -20.38
C LYS A 165 13.68 2.48 -20.99
N GLY A 166 13.29 1.28 -20.54
CA GLY A 166 13.84 0.00 -20.99
C GLY A 166 15.14 -0.40 -20.27
N ARG A 167 15.47 0.24 -19.14
CA ARG A 167 16.59 -0.23 -18.32
C ARG A 167 16.21 -1.54 -17.63
N LYS A 168 17.19 -2.42 -17.44
CA LYS A 168 17.00 -3.66 -16.70
C LYS A 168 16.87 -3.38 -15.21
N LEU A 169 16.03 -4.15 -14.52
CA LEU A 169 15.77 -3.96 -13.08
C LEU A 169 17.06 -4.05 -12.26
N GLU A 170 17.96 -4.98 -12.60
CA GLU A 170 19.24 -5.17 -11.91
C GLU A 170 20.13 -3.93 -12.03
N ASP A 171 20.17 -3.31 -13.21
CA ASP A 171 20.96 -2.09 -13.45
C ASP A 171 20.38 -0.89 -12.71
N VAL A 172 19.05 -0.80 -12.60
CA VAL A 172 18.37 0.24 -11.82
C VAL A 172 18.70 0.08 -10.35
N LEU A 173 18.54 -1.13 -9.80
CA LEU A 173 18.85 -1.44 -8.40
C LEU A 173 20.32 -1.18 -8.05
N ALA A 174 21.25 -1.57 -8.92
CA ALA A 174 22.69 -1.32 -8.73
C ALA A 174 23.04 0.17 -8.71
N SER A 175 22.24 1.03 -9.37
CA SER A 175 22.43 2.49 -9.38
C SER A 175 21.80 3.20 -8.17
N MET A 176 21.01 2.51 -7.36
CA MET A 176 20.30 3.08 -6.21
C MET A 176 21.04 2.82 -4.90
N ARG A 177 21.02 3.80 -4.00
CA ARG A 177 21.53 3.66 -2.62
C ARG A 177 20.48 3.20 -1.62
N MET A 178 19.21 3.18 -2.03
CA MET A 178 18.07 2.88 -1.17
C MET A 178 17.19 1.82 -1.83
N VAL A 179 16.55 1.00 -1.01
CA VAL A 179 15.64 -0.04 -1.48
C VAL A 179 14.32 0.56 -1.96
N ALA A 180 13.80 0.06 -3.08
CA ALA A 180 12.44 0.30 -3.54
C ALA A 180 11.54 -0.83 -3.04
N GLU A 181 10.86 -0.57 -1.91
CA GLU A 181 9.98 -1.53 -1.22
C GLU A 181 8.92 -2.14 -2.15
N GLY A 182 8.44 -1.38 -3.14
CA GLY A 182 7.39 -1.80 -4.07
C GLY A 182 7.73 -3.06 -4.84
N ILE A 183 9.01 -3.32 -5.14
CA ILE A 183 9.45 -4.52 -5.86
C ILE A 183 9.10 -5.77 -5.05
N TYR A 184 9.52 -5.82 -3.78
CA TYR A 184 9.27 -6.94 -2.88
C TYR A 184 7.81 -7.01 -2.47
N THR A 185 7.17 -5.86 -2.24
CA THR A 185 5.75 -5.80 -1.92
C THR A 185 4.90 -6.35 -3.07
N THR A 186 5.27 -6.18 -4.34
CA THR A 186 4.54 -6.79 -5.47
C THR A 186 4.52 -8.32 -5.36
N GLN A 187 5.64 -8.96 -5.02
CA GLN A 187 5.71 -10.41 -4.87
C GLN A 187 4.85 -10.92 -3.70
N ALA A 188 4.94 -10.25 -2.55
CA ALA A 188 4.14 -10.57 -1.37
C ALA A 188 2.64 -10.34 -1.62
N ALA A 189 2.27 -9.20 -2.20
CA ALA A 189 0.89 -8.83 -2.49
C ALA A 189 0.23 -9.80 -3.47
N ARG A 190 0.95 -10.23 -4.51
CA ARG A 190 0.46 -11.25 -5.45
C ARG A 190 0.18 -12.58 -4.73
N SER A 191 1.09 -13.00 -3.85
CA SER A 191 0.94 -14.23 -3.08
C SER A 191 -0.25 -14.13 -2.10
N MET A 192 -0.39 -12.98 -1.44
CA MET A 192 -1.51 -12.67 -0.55
C MET A 192 -2.85 -12.68 -1.31
N ALA A 193 -2.90 -12.03 -2.47
CA ALA A 193 -4.10 -11.98 -3.32
C ALA A 193 -4.60 -13.37 -3.70
N ARG A 194 -3.68 -14.28 -4.08
CA ARG A 194 -4.03 -15.69 -4.36
C ARG A 194 -4.56 -16.44 -3.13
N ARG A 195 -4.04 -16.15 -1.94
CA ARG A 195 -4.52 -16.78 -0.69
C ARG A 195 -5.93 -16.33 -0.32
N TYR A 196 -6.26 -15.07 -0.61
CA TYR A 196 -7.59 -14.49 -0.35
C TYR A 196 -8.55 -14.60 -1.53
N ASP A 197 -8.13 -15.19 -2.66
CA ASP A 197 -8.90 -15.24 -3.91
C ASP A 197 -9.36 -13.85 -4.41
N VAL A 198 -8.46 -12.85 -4.31
CA VAL A 198 -8.71 -11.46 -4.71
C VAL A 198 -8.05 -11.16 -6.05
N GLU A 199 -8.81 -10.58 -6.98
CA GLU A 199 -8.28 -10.17 -8.28
C GLU A 199 -7.52 -8.84 -8.20
N MET A 200 -6.22 -8.89 -8.51
CA MET A 200 -5.27 -7.77 -8.43
C MET A 200 -4.58 -7.50 -9.78
N PRO A 201 -5.31 -6.98 -10.78
CA PRO A 201 -4.81 -6.89 -12.15
C PRO A 201 -3.63 -5.95 -12.37
N ILE A 202 -3.55 -4.83 -11.64
CA ILE A 202 -2.40 -3.93 -11.71
C ILE A 202 -1.18 -4.62 -11.10
N THR A 203 -1.36 -5.26 -9.93
CA THR A 203 -0.30 -6.03 -9.27
C THR A 203 0.24 -7.15 -10.15
N GLU A 204 -0.62 -7.89 -10.86
CA GLU A 204 -0.20 -8.94 -11.79
C GLU A 204 0.63 -8.36 -12.97
N GLN A 205 0.22 -7.22 -13.54
CA GLN A 205 0.97 -6.58 -14.62
C GLN A 205 2.33 -6.05 -14.13
N ILE A 206 2.37 -5.41 -12.95
CA ILE A 206 3.62 -4.96 -12.34
C ILE A 206 4.53 -6.15 -12.00
N TYR A 207 3.97 -7.26 -11.51
CA TYR A 207 4.72 -8.48 -11.25
C TYR A 207 5.36 -9.03 -12.54
N ALA A 208 4.59 -9.11 -13.63
CA ALA A 208 5.10 -9.61 -14.90
C ALA A 208 6.24 -8.73 -15.45
N VAL A 209 6.16 -7.42 -15.29
CA VAL A 209 7.24 -6.49 -15.66
C VAL A 209 8.49 -6.71 -14.80
N LEU A 210 8.32 -6.83 -13.48
CA LEU A 210 9.44 -6.94 -12.55
C LEU A 210 10.15 -8.30 -12.59
N PHE A 211 9.40 -9.39 -12.75
CA PHE A 211 9.90 -10.74 -12.50
C PHE A 211 9.80 -11.68 -13.71
N GLU A 212 8.99 -11.35 -14.71
CA GLU A 212 8.78 -12.17 -15.92
C GLU A 212 9.36 -11.51 -17.18
N GLY A 213 10.01 -10.35 -17.04
CA GLY A 213 10.66 -9.63 -18.13
C GLY A 213 9.68 -9.04 -19.15
N LYS A 214 8.41 -8.85 -18.76
CA LYS A 214 7.39 -8.27 -19.63
C LYS A 214 7.72 -6.81 -19.97
N ASP A 215 7.54 -6.44 -21.24
CA ASP A 215 7.70 -5.06 -21.66
C ASP A 215 6.63 -4.15 -20.99
N PRO A 216 7.00 -3.03 -20.36
CA PRO A 216 6.03 -2.20 -19.65
C PRO A 216 4.98 -1.55 -20.58
N ARG A 217 5.27 -1.30 -21.87
CA ARG A 217 4.25 -0.81 -22.82
C ARG A 217 3.24 -1.89 -23.14
N GLN A 218 3.68 -3.14 -23.27
CA GLN A 218 2.78 -4.27 -23.42
C GLN A 218 1.87 -4.43 -22.19
N ALA A 219 2.43 -4.32 -20.99
CA ALA A 219 1.66 -4.39 -19.75
C ALA A 219 0.53 -3.34 -19.68
N VAL A 220 0.82 -2.10 -20.11
CA VAL A 220 -0.19 -1.04 -20.22
C VAL A 220 -1.26 -1.37 -21.27
N SER A 221 -0.85 -1.80 -22.46
CA SER A 221 -1.78 -2.15 -23.54
C SER A 221 -2.78 -3.22 -23.09
N GLU A 222 -2.30 -4.27 -22.43
CA GLU A 222 -3.18 -5.33 -21.91
C GLU A 222 -4.08 -4.83 -20.77
N PHE A 223 -3.61 -3.93 -19.91
CA PHE A 223 -4.45 -3.32 -18.87
C PHE A 223 -5.67 -2.59 -19.47
N PHE A 224 -5.47 -1.82 -20.53
CA PHE A 224 -6.55 -1.09 -21.22
C PHE A 224 -7.51 -1.97 -22.03
N GLN A 225 -7.08 -3.17 -22.44
CA GLN A 225 -7.90 -4.11 -23.21
C GLN A 225 -8.86 -4.94 -22.35
N ARG A 226 -8.74 -4.86 -21.02
CA ARG A 226 -9.60 -5.61 -20.10
C ARG A 226 -11.02 -5.08 -20.12
N GLU A 227 -11.96 -5.98 -19.89
CA GLU A 227 -13.37 -5.60 -19.76
C GLU A 227 -13.57 -4.67 -18.57
N PRO A 228 -14.33 -3.56 -18.75
CA PRO A 228 -14.61 -2.65 -17.67
C PRO A 228 -15.52 -3.31 -16.62
N LYS A 229 -15.15 -3.13 -15.36
CA LYS A 229 -15.89 -3.57 -14.17
C LYS A 229 -16.56 -2.38 -13.48
N ARG A 230 -17.49 -2.63 -12.55
CA ARG A 230 -18.09 -1.54 -11.75
C ARG A 230 -16.99 -0.85 -10.93
N GLU A 231 -17.18 0.44 -10.66
CA GLU A 231 -16.15 1.26 -10.02
C GLU A 231 -15.75 0.72 -8.63
N LEU A 232 -16.74 0.34 -7.83
CA LEU A 232 -16.60 -0.13 -6.44
C LEU A 232 -16.81 -1.65 -6.27
N GLU A 233 -16.74 -2.42 -7.36
CA GLU A 233 -16.96 -3.87 -7.34
C GLU A 233 -16.03 -4.59 -6.35
N GLY A 234 -16.60 -5.48 -5.52
CA GLY A 234 -15.90 -6.32 -4.55
C GLY A 234 -15.77 -5.66 -3.18
N ILE A 235 -15.52 -4.35 -3.12
CA ILE A 235 -15.26 -3.65 -1.85
C ILE A 235 -16.51 -3.66 -0.95
N LEU A 236 -17.67 -3.33 -1.51
CA LEU A 236 -18.91 -3.22 -0.72
C LEU A 236 -19.47 -4.60 -0.37
N GLU A 237 -19.44 -5.54 -1.33
CA GLU A 237 -19.93 -6.89 -1.14
C GLU A 237 -19.14 -7.63 -0.05
N GLU A 238 -17.81 -7.64 -0.14
CA GLU A 238 -16.93 -8.26 0.87
C GLU A 238 -17.10 -7.60 2.24
N TRP A 239 -17.21 -6.27 2.27
CA TRP A 239 -17.41 -5.54 3.52
C TRP A 239 -18.76 -5.86 4.17
N MET A 240 -19.83 -5.90 3.38
CA MET A 240 -21.17 -6.23 3.87
C MET A 240 -21.24 -7.67 4.39
N GLU A 241 -20.64 -8.63 3.69
CA GLU A 241 -20.55 -10.01 4.13
C GLU A 241 -19.86 -10.11 5.50
N ARG A 242 -18.76 -9.36 5.66
CA ARG A 242 -18.03 -9.30 6.93
C ARG A 242 -18.83 -8.65 8.06
N VAL A 243 -19.51 -7.53 7.79
CA VAL A 243 -20.39 -6.89 8.77
C VAL A 243 -21.51 -7.85 9.20
N ALA A 244 -22.06 -8.62 8.26
CA ALA A 244 -23.06 -9.64 8.57
C ALA A 244 -22.51 -10.75 9.48
N GLN A 245 -21.29 -11.23 9.24
CA GLN A 245 -20.63 -12.23 10.10
C GLN A 245 -20.36 -11.71 11.52
N LEU A 246 -20.06 -10.43 11.68
CA LEU A 246 -19.85 -9.80 12.99
C LEU A 246 -21.16 -9.62 13.78
N ILE A 247 -22.27 -9.35 13.10
CA ILE A 247 -23.60 -9.17 13.72
C ILE A 247 -24.27 -10.52 14.02
N HIS A 248 -24.03 -11.52 13.17
CA HIS A 248 -24.55 -12.88 13.33
C HIS A 248 -23.40 -13.89 13.39
N PRO A 249 -22.60 -13.93 14.47
CA PRO A 249 -21.59 -14.96 14.63
C PRO A 249 -22.31 -16.31 14.62
N ALA A 250 -21.97 -17.17 13.66
CA ALA A 250 -22.54 -18.51 13.58
C ALA A 250 -22.45 -19.18 14.96
N SER A 251 -23.58 -19.62 15.50
CA SER A 251 -23.62 -20.37 16.75
C SER A 251 -22.62 -21.54 16.64
N PRO A 252 -21.79 -21.80 17.66
CA PRO A 252 -20.90 -22.96 17.62
C PRO A 252 -21.76 -24.18 17.39
N SER A 253 -21.54 -24.89 16.28
CA SER A 253 -22.19 -26.16 16.03
C SER A 253 -21.80 -27.11 17.17
N THR A 254 -22.80 -27.47 17.97
CA THR A 254 -22.76 -28.47 19.04
C THR A 254 -22.42 -29.85 18.51
#